data_AF-A0AAT9WBA4-F1
#
_entry.id   AF-A0AAT9WBA4-F1
#
_cell.length_a   1.000
_cell.length_b   1.000
_cell.length_c   1.000
_cell.angle_alpha   90.00
_cell.angle_beta   90.00
_cell.angle_gamma   90.00
#
_symmetry.space_group_name_H-M   'P 1'
#
loop_
_entity.id
_entity.type
_entity.pdbx_description
1 polymer ?
#
loop_
_entity_poly.entity_id
_entity_poly.type
_entity_poly.pdbx_seq_one_letter_code
_entity_poly.pdbx_strand_id
1 'polypeptide(L)'
;MLELKSDRSQRADYDQDLMLWYEQQHALLRQRRLAELDVDHLIEELDDAMGSLRKELASRLEVLIIHLLKCEYQPERKSRSWLGTIHEQRSALALLLEESPSLAPLAMQAAEKSYPRAVRGASVQTGLDRKIFPAAIPYSRDQLFDDDFVPAPSNFPAPRAP
;
A
#
# COMPACT_ATOMS: atom_id res chain seq x y z
N MET A 1 -39.65 9.83 22.63
CA MET A 1 -39.68 9.22 21.29
C MET A 1 -39.51 10.33 20.27
N LEU A 2 -38.27 10.68 19.89
CA LEU A 2 -37.93 11.59 18.77
C LEU A 2 -36.40 11.75 18.66
N GLU A 3 -35.69 10.72 18.16
CA GLU A 3 -34.30 10.87 17.68
C GLU A 3 -34.00 10.10 16.37
N LEU A 4 -34.93 9.26 15.89
CA LEU A 4 -34.71 8.38 14.73
C LEU A 4 -34.81 9.04 13.34
N LYS A 5 -35.09 10.35 13.26
CA LYS A 5 -35.23 11.06 11.97
C LYS A 5 -33.96 11.80 11.52
N SER A 6 -33.07 12.19 12.43
CA SER A 6 -31.83 12.91 12.09
C SER A 6 -30.82 11.98 11.41
N ASP A 7 -30.60 10.81 12.01
CA ASP A 7 -29.65 9.80 11.55
C ASP A 7 -29.96 9.28 10.14
N ARG A 8 -31.23 8.99 9.83
CA ARG A 8 -31.63 8.50 8.50
C ARG A 8 -31.53 9.53 7.38
N SER A 9 -31.69 10.82 7.71
CA SER A 9 -31.62 11.91 6.71
C SER A 9 -30.19 12.31 6.41
N GLN A 10 -29.31 12.31 7.43
CA GLN A 10 -27.86 12.54 7.25
C GLN A 10 -27.22 11.42 6.44
N ARG A 11 -27.58 10.17 6.74
CA ARG A 11 -27.11 8.99 5.99
C ARG A 11 -27.54 8.99 4.52
N ALA A 12 -28.77 9.45 4.24
CA ALA A 12 -29.27 9.57 2.87
C ALA A 12 -28.59 10.70 2.05
N ASP A 13 -28.14 11.77 2.70
CA ASP A 13 -27.39 12.85 2.03
C ASP A 13 -25.93 12.42 1.77
N TYR A 14 -25.31 11.72 2.73
CA TYR A 14 -24.00 11.07 2.59
C TYR A 14 -23.96 10.04 1.44
N ASP A 15 -24.93 9.13 1.37
CA ASP A 15 -24.97 8.06 0.36
C ASP A 15 -25.30 8.57 -1.07
N GLN A 16 -25.82 9.79 -1.22
CA GLN A 16 -26.28 10.35 -2.50
C GLN A 16 -25.32 11.37 -3.12
N ASP A 17 -24.70 12.24 -2.30
CA ASP A 17 -23.73 13.24 -2.77
C ASP A 17 -22.65 13.51 -1.71
N LEU A 18 -21.61 12.67 -1.73
CA LEU A 18 -20.48 12.76 -0.80
C LEU A 18 -19.79 14.13 -0.83
N MET A 19 -19.70 14.77 -2.00
CA MET A 19 -19.04 16.07 -2.13
C MET A 19 -19.84 17.17 -1.43
N LEU A 20 -21.16 17.19 -1.65
CA LEU A 20 -22.05 18.11 -0.94
C LEU A 20 -22.00 17.87 0.57
N TRP A 21 -22.00 16.61 1.01
CA TRP A 21 -21.89 16.28 2.43
C TRP A 21 -20.57 16.80 3.04
N TYR A 22 -19.42 16.63 2.38
CA TYR A 22 -18.15 17.19 2.86
C TYR A 22 -18.18 18.72 2.98
N GLU A 23 -18.77 19.42 1.99
CA GLU A 23 -18.91 20.88 2.03
C GLU A 23 -19.73 21.33 3.24
N GLN A 24 -20.83 20.62 3.54
CA GLN A 24 -21.64 20.88 4.72
C GLN A 24 -20.86 20.64 6.02
N GLN A 25 -20.18 19.50 6.17
CA GLN A 25 -19.38 19.21 7.37
C GLN A 25 -18.25 20.24 7.56
N HIS A 26 -17.57 20.62 6.47
CA HIS A 26 -16.53 21.65 6.50
C HIS A 26 -17.09 23.02 6.91
N ALA A 27 -18.26 23.41 6.42
CA ALA A 27 -18.92 24.65 6.82
C ALA A 27 -19.29 24.66 8.31
N LEU A 28 -19.80 23.54 8.85
CA LEU A 28 -20.10 23.39 10.27
C LEU A 28 -18.83 23.49 11.13
N LEU A 29 -17.74 22.84 10.73
CA LEU A 29 -16.43 22.94 11.40
C LEU A 29 -15.91 24.38 11.41
N ARG A 30 -15.98 25.09 10.28
CA ARG A 30 -15.54 26.49 10.17
C ARG A 30 -16.34 27.42 11.09
N GLN A 31 -17.63 27.15 11.27
CA GLN A 31 -18.51 27.90 12.17
C GLN A 31 -18.44 27.43 13.62
N ARG A 32 -17.63 26.39 13.93
CA ARG A 32 -17.54 25.73 15.25
C ARG A 32 -18.87 25.17 15.75
N ARG A 33 -19.77 24.79 14.83
CA ARG A 33 -21.08 24.19 15.14
C ARG A 33 -20.95 22.69 15.36
N LEU A 34 -20.17 22.30 16.38
CA LEU A 34 -19.76 20.92 16.60
C LEU A 34 -20.92 19.97 16.94
N ALA A 35 -21.99 20.50 17.54
CA ALA A 35 -23.18 19.72 17.91
C ALA A 35 -24.01 19.24 16.70
N GLU A 36 -23.74 19.78 15.51
CA GLU A 36 -24.47 19.47 14.29
C GLU A 36 -23.65 18.60 13.32
N LEU A 37 -22.42 18.26 13.70
CA LEU A 37 -21.57 17.38 12.90
C LEU A 37 -22.14 15.98 12.84
N ASP A 38 -22.02 15.39 11.66
CA ASP A 38 -22.25 13.97 11.45
C ASP A 38 -21.01 13.17 11.88
N VAL A 39 -20.83 13.04 13.19
CA VAL A 39 -19.60 12.50 13.79
C VAL A 39 -19.35 11.06 13.39
N ASP A 40 -20.40 10.24 13.26
CA ASP A 40 -20.25 8.82 12.96
C ASP A 40 -19.67 8.62 11.54
N HIS A 41 -20.24 9.27 10.52
CA HIS A 41 -19.69 9.20 9.16
C HIS A 41 -18.33 9.90 9.04
N LEU A 42 -18.07 10.98 9.80
CA LEU A 42 -16.73 11.60 9.84
C LEU A 42 -15.67 10.65 10.40
N ILE A 43 -16.00 9.83 11.40
CA ILE A 43 -15.08 8.81 11.93
C ILE A 43 -14.85 7.74 10.86
N GLU A 44 -15.90 7.25 10.19
CA GLU A 44 -15.77 6.28 9.11
C GLU A 44 -14.86 6.79 7.99
N GLU A 45 -15.04 8.03 7.54
CA GLU A 45 -14.21 8.67 6.52
C GLU A 45 -12.74 8.82 6.95
N LEU A 46 -12.49 9.16 8.21
CA LEU A 46 -11.13 9.22 8.75
C LEU A 46 -10.49 7.83 8.83
N ASP A 47 -11.24 6.81 9.24
CA ASP A 47 -10.78 5.43 9.30
C ASP A 47 -10.48 4.88 7.90
N ASP A 48 -11.30 5.20 6.91
CA ASP A 48 -11.08 4.84 5.51
C ASP A 48 -9.88 5.56 4.91
N ALA A 49 -9.72 6.86 5.18
CA ALA A 49 -8.55 7.62 4.79
C ALA A 49 -7.26 7.04 5.41
N MET A 50 -7.25 6.79 6.73
CA MET A 50 -6.12 6.15 7.41
C MET A 50 -5.85 4.73 6.90
N GLY A 51 -6.91 3.98 6.60
CA GLY A 51 -6.85 2.64 6.04
C GLY A 51 -6.25 2.63 4.63
N SER A 52 -6.61 3.60 3.79
CA SER A 52 -6.12 3.71 2.41
C SER A 52 -4.61 3.97 2.37
N LEU A 53 -4.08 4.85 3.23
CA LEU A 53 -2.64 5.11 3.36
C LEU A 53 -1.86 3.84 3.74
N ARG A 54 -2.37 3.05 4.70
CA ARG A 54 -1.74 1.77 5.09
C ARG A 54 -1.81 0.73 3.96
N LYS A 55 -2.92 0.69 3.23
CA LYS A 55 -3.09 -0.20 2.06
C LYS A 55 -2.14 0.18 0.93
N GLU A 56 -1.95 1.47 0.68
CA GLU A 56 -0.99 1.95 -0.32
C GLU A 56 0.44 1.56 0.06
N LEU A 57 0.88 1.83 1.30
CA LEU A 57 2.20 1.38 1.76
C LEU A 57 2.41 -0.12 1.51
N ALA A 58 1.44 -0.94 1.88
CA ALA A 58 1.50 -2.38 1.72
C ALA A 58 1.53 -2.83 0.25
N SER A 59 0.77 -2.18 -0.63
CA SER A 59 0.68 -2.53 -2.05
C SER A 59 1.93 -2.11 -2.84
N ARG A 60 2.47 -0.92 -2.55
CA ARG A 60 3.74 -0.45 -3.12
C ARG A 60 4.91 -1.35 -2.74
N LEU A 61 5.01 -1.71 -1.45
CA LEU A 61 6.02 -2.65 -0.97
C LEU A 61 5.85 -4.04 -1.60
N GLU A 62 4.62 -4.52 -1.78
CA GLU A 62 4.36 -5.79 -2.46
C GLU A 62 4.90 -5.80 -3.90
N VAL A 63 4.59 -4.76 -4.68
CA VAL A 63 5.07 -4.66 -6.08
C VAL A 63 6.58 -4.50 -6.15
N LEU A 64 7.17 -3.71 -5.24
CA LEU A 64 8.62 -3.55 -5.12
C LEU A 64 9.29 -4.91 -4.88
N ILE A 65 8.82 -5.64 -3.86
CA ILE A 65 9.39 -6.94 -3.49
C ILE A 65 9.24 -7.97 -4.63
N ILE A 66 8.11 -7.98 -5.35
CA ILE A 66 7.94 -8.83 -6.54
C ILE A 66 9.09 -8.60 -7.53
N HIS A 67 9.43 -7.35 -7.80
CA HIS A 67 10.45 -7.01 -8.78
C HIS A 67 11.88 -7.23 -8.28
N LEU A 68 12.14 -7.04 -6.98
CA LEU A 68 13.42 -7.42 -6.38
C LEU A 68 13.64 -8.94 -6.48
N LEU A 69 12.63 -9.75 -6.13
CA LEU A 69 12.69 -11.21 -6.27
C LEU A 69 12.89 -11.63 -7.74
N LYS A 70 12.20 -10.98 -8.69
CA LYS A 70 12.40 -11.23 -10.13
C LYS A 70 13.84 -10.95 -10.57
N CYS A 71 14.42 -9.84 -10.10
CA CYS A 71 15.80 -9.48 -10.44
C CYS A 71 16.82 -10.46 -9.84
N GLU A 72 16.57 -10.94 -8.63
CA GLU A 72 17.45 -11.89 -7.92
C GLU A 72 17.39 -13.30 -8.51
N TYR A 73 16.20 -13.79 -8.86
CA TYR A 73 15.98 -15.19 -9.25
C TYR A 73 15.84 -15.41 -10.77
N GLN A 74 15.72 -14.35 -11.57
CA GLN A 74 15.80 -14.38 -13.04
C GLN A 74 16.66 -13.22 -13.57
N PRO A 75 17.95 -13.14 -13.17
CA PRO A 75 18.85 -12.04 -13.54
C PRO A 75 19.00 -11.89 -15.06
N GLU A 76 18.90 -12.98 -15.82
CA GLU A 76 18.96 -13.00 -17.28
C GLU A 76 17.76 -12.34 -17.96
N ARG A 77 16.64 -12.21 -17.25
CA ARG A 77 15.42 -11.52 -17.71
C ARG A 77 15.27 -10.11 -17.16
N LYS A 78 16.23 -9.66 -16.33
CA LYS A 78 16.27 -8.31 -15.79
C LYS A 78 16.27 -7.30 -16.92
N SER A 79 15.21 -6.51 -16.99
CA SER A 79 14.98 -5.53 -18.06
C SER A 79 14.94 -4.11 -17.51
N ARG A 80 15.08 -3.12 -18.40
CA ARG A 80 14.87 -1.70 -18.05
C ARG A 80 13.47 -1.44 -17.51
N SER A 81 12.47 -2.18 -17.96
CA SER A 81 11.10 -2.08 -17.45
C SER A 81 11.01 -2.52 -15.98
N TRP A 82 11.64 -3.64 -15.61
CA TRP A 82 11.63 -4.11 -14.21
C TRP A 82 12.35 -3.14 -13.27
N LEU A 83 13.49 -2.61 -13.73
CA LEU A 83 14.21 -1.57 -13.00
C LEU A 83 13.40 -0.28 -12.87
N GLY A 84 12.70 0.12 -13.95
CA GLY A 84 11.78 1.24 -13.93
C GLY A 84 10.65 1.06 -12.91
N THR A 85 10.07 -0.14 -12.81
CA THR A 85 9.06 -0.43 -11.79
C THR A 85 9.62 -0.36 -10.36
N ILE A 86 10.86 -0.84 -10.13
CA ILE A 86 11.52 -0.72 -8.82
C ILE A 86 11.67 0.76 -8.44
N HIS A 87 12.22 1.56 -9.36
CA HIS A 87 12.40 3.00 -9.14
C HIS A 87 11.06 3.70 -8.88
N GLU A 88 10.05 3.44 -9.72
CA GLU A 88 8.69 4.00 -9.54
C GLU A 88 8.10 3.68 -8.16
N GLN A 89 8.20 2.43 -7.72
CA GLN A 89 7.66 2.06 -6.40
C GLN A 89 8.44 2.72 -5.26
N ARG A 90 9.76 2.87 -5.38
CA ARG A 90 10.57 3.59 -4.38
C ARG A 90 10.24 5.07 -4.33
N SER A 91 10.14 5.73 -5.48
CA SER A 91 9.73 7.14 -5.56
C SER A 91 8.34 7.37 -4.96
N ALA A 92 7.37 6.51 -5.27
CA ALA A 92 6.03 6.58 -4.68
C ALA A 92 6.04 6.31 -3.16
N LEU A 93 6.86 5.37 -2.69
CA LEU A 93 7.04 5.10 -1.27
C LEU A 93 7.69 6.29 -0.55
N ALA A 94 8.69 6.92 -1.15
CA ALA A 94 9.35 8.09 -0.58
C ALA A 94 8.35 9.25 -0.42
N LEU A 95 7.56 9.54 -1.46
CA LEU A 95 6.52 10.56 -1.41
C LEU A 95 5.47 10.26 -0.32
N LEU A 96 4.97 9.02 -0.26
CA LEU A 96 4.01 8.60 0.76
C LEU A 96 4.56 8.80 2.18
N LEU A 97 5.84 8.50 2.41
CA LEU A 97 6.47 8.66 3.72
C LEU A 97 6.81 10.13 4.03
N GLU A 98 7.03 10.97 3.03
CA GLU A 98 7.17 12.41 3.19
C GLU A 98 5.85 13.05 3.63
N GLU A 99 4.75 12.68 2.98
CA GLU A 99 3.40 13.17 3.29
C GLU A 99 2.86 12.58 4.60
N SER A 100 3.24 11.35 4.94
CA SER A 100 2.80 10.62 6.13
C SER A 100 3.96 9.96 6.90
N PRO A 101 4.81 10.73 7.61
CA PRO A 101 5.97 10.20 8.31
C PRO A 101 5.66 9.14 9.38
N SER A 102 4.43 9.16 9.93
CA SER A 102 3.95 8.16 10.90
C SER A 102 3.82 6.74 10.32
N LEU A 103 3.82 6.60 8.99
CA LEU A 103 3.88 5.30 8.32
C LEU A 103 5.28 4.67 8.31
N ALA A 104 6.33 5.48 8.43
CA ALA A 104 7.71 5.00 8.39
C ALA A 104 7.99 3.84 9.36
N PRO A 105 7.63 3.90 10.67
CA PRO A 105 7.86 2.78 11.58
C PRO A 105 7.08 1.50 11.23
N LEU A 106 6.03 1.60 10.40
CA LEU A 106 5.20 0.46 9.99
C LEU A 106 5.70 -0.25 8.74
N ALA A 107 6.65 0.33 8.00
CA ALA A 107 7.03 -0.17 6.68
C ALA A 107 7.55 -1.61 6.68
N MET A 108 8.39 -2.00 7.65
CA MET A 108 8.88 -3.39 7.72
C MET A 108 7.76 -4.38 8.05
N GLN A 109 6.88 -4.03 8.98
CA GLN A 109 5.72 -4.87 9.28
C GLN A 109 4.80 -5.00 8.05
N ALA A 110 4.61 -3.92 7.29
CA ALA A 110 3.83 -3.95 6.05
C ALA A 110 4.52 -4.83 4.99
N ALA A 111 5.84 -4.71 4.82
CA ALA A 111 6.63 -5.53 3.91
C ALA A 111 6.52 -7.02 4.25
N GLU A 112 6.68 -7.39 5.53
CA GLU A 112 6.53 -8.77 6.02
C GLU A 112 5.13 -9.32 5.77
N LYS A 113 4.08 -8.54 6.07
CA LYS A 113 2.68 -8.91 5.82
C LYS A 113 2.38 -9.06 4.32
N SER A 114 3.03 -8.27 3.46
CA SER A 114 2.89 -8.34 2.01
C SER A 114 3.73 -9.43 1.36
N TYR A 115 4.81 -9.88 2.01
CA TYR A 115 5.78 -10.81 1.43
C TYR A 115 5.16 -12.11 0.87
N PRO A 116 4.23 -12.80 1.55
CA PRO A 116 3.62 -14.00 0.99
C PRO A 116 2.84 -13.73 -0.30
N ARG A 117 2.24 -12.53 -0.47
CA ARG A 117 1.59 -12.14 -1.73
C ARG A 117 2.63 -11.80 -2.79
N ALA A 118 3.71 -11.11 -2.41
CA ALA A 118 4.81 -10.83 -3.32
C ALA A 118 5.46 -12.10 -3.88
N VAL A 119 5.69 -13.13 -3.05
CA VAL A 119 6.19 -14.45 -3.51
C VAL A 119 5.23 -15.10 -4.51
N ARG A 120 3.91 -15.00 -4.28
CA ARG A 120 2.91 -15.49 -5.25
C ARG A 120 2.99 -14.73 -6.56
N GLY A 121 3.08 -13.40 -6.51
CA GLY A 121 3.21 -12.56 -7.69
C GLY A 121 4.49 -12.84 -8.48
N ALA A 122 5.62 -12.94 -7.79
CA ALA A 122 6.91 -13.28 -8.39
C ALA A 122 6.86 -14.68 -9.03
N SER A 123 6.33 -15.69 -8.33
CA SER A 123 6.15 -17.05 -8.86
C SER A 123 5.33 -17.07 -10.14
N VAL A 124 4.18 -16.37 -10.18
CA VAL A 124 3.34 -16.28 -11.38
C VAL A 124 4.07 -15.61 -12.54
N GLN A 125 4.80 -14.51 -12.30
CA GLN A 125 5.48 -13.76 -13.36
C GLN A 125 6.77 -14.41 -13.86
N THR A 126 7.44 -15.19 -13.01
CA THR A 126 8.71 -15.86 -13.36
C THR A 126 8.48 -17.30 -13.87
N GLY A 127 7.38 -17.94 -13.47
CA GLY A 127 7.14 -19.37 -13.67
C GLY A 127 7.89 -20.26 -12.67
N LEU A 128 8.59 -19.67 -11.68
CA LEU A 128 9.31 -20.40 -10.64
C LEU A 128 8.36 -20.91 -9.55
N ASP A 129 8.63 -22.10 -9.01
CA ASP A 129 7.89 -22.61 -7.85
C ASP A 129 8.10 -21.69 -6.64
N ARG A 130 7.04 -21.47 -5.86
CA ARG A 130 7.06 -20.61 -4.67
C ARG A 130 8.14 -21.04 -3.65
N LYS A 131 8.47 -22.33 -3.60
CA LYS A 131 9.48 -22.91 -2.69
C LYS A 131 10.91 -22.49 -3.02
N ILE A 132 11.15 -21.92 -4.20
CA ILE A 132 12.47 -21.38 -4.58
C ILE A 132 12.75 -20.07 -3.84
N PHE A 133 11.70 -19.30 -3.53
CA PHE A 133 11.83 -18.06 -2.79
C PHE A 133 11.96 -18.34 -1.27
N PRO A 134 12.67 -17.49 -0.52
CA PRO A 134 12.85 -17.67 0.92
C PRO A 134 11.51 -17.65 1.67
N ALA A 135 11.46 -18.29 2.85
CA ALA A 135 10.25 -18.32 3.67
C ALA A 135 9.93 -16.97 4.34
N ALA A 136 10.95 -16.12 4.50
CA ALA A 136 10.85 -14.77 5.06
C ALA A 136 11.47 -13.76 4.09
N ILE A 137 11.07 -12.50 4.19
CA ILE A 137 11.60 -11.44 3.33
C ILE A 137 13.13 -11.34 3.46
N PRO A 138 13.90 -11.45 2.35
CA PRO A 138 15.37 -11.42 2.41
C PRO A 138 15.95 -10.00 2.41
N TYR A 139 15.08 -8.98 2.28
CA TYR A 139 15.47 -7.58 2.18
C TYR A 139 15.24 -6.85 3.50
N SER A 140 16.30 -6.19 3.97
CA SER A 140 16.24 -5.26 5.10
C SER A 140 15.48 -3.98 4.73
N ARG A 141 15.13 -3.20 5.75
CA ARG A 141 14.54 -1.87 5.56
C ARG A 141 15.40 -1.02 4.62
N ASP A 142 16.69 -0.92 4.91
CA ASP A 142 17.59 -0.05 4.17
C ASP A 142 17.64 -0.45 2.69
N GLN A 143 17.65 -1.76 2.38
CA GLN A 143 17.59 -2.25 1.01
C GLN A 143 16.28 -1.95 0.28
N LEU A 144 15.15 -1.95 0.98
CA LEU A 144 13.86 -1.61 0.38
C LEU A 144 13.80 -0.13 -0.03
N PHE A 145 14.41 0.75 0.76
CA PHE A 145 14.37 2.20 0.58
C PHE A 145 15.64 2.81 -0.05
N ASP A 146 16.66 2.00 -0.33
CA ASP A 146 17.85 2.41 -1.07
C ASP A 146 17.54 2.44 -2.57
N ASP A 147 17.55 3.63 -3.17
CA ASP A 147 17.22 3.86 -4.58
C ASP A 147 18.07 3.04 -5.55
N ASP A 148 19.34 2.79 -5.21
CA ASP A 148 20.29 2.09 -6.06
C ASP A 148 20.35 0.58 -5.79
N PHE A 149 19.71 0.11 -4.71
CA PHE A 149 19.76 -1.31 -4.37
C PHE A 149 19.01 -2.17 -5.39
N VAL A 150 19.73 -3.13 -5.97
CA VAL A 150 19.15 -4.28 -6.67
C VAL A 150 19.89 -5.53 -6.22
N PRO A 151 19.20 -6.62 -5.82
CA PRO A 151 19.86 -7.80 -5.31
C PRO A 151 20.78 -8.44 -6.35
N ALA A 152 21.88 -9.01 -5.86
CA ALA A 152 22.74 -9.86 -6.66
C ALA A 152 21.99 -11.14 -7.09
N PRO A 153 22.39 -11.77 -8.21
CA PRO A 153 21.85 -13.06 -8.61
C PRO A 153 21.88 -14.10 -7.48
N SER A 154 20.77 -14.79 -7.26
CA SER A 154 20.74 -15.92 -6.33
C SER A 154 21.56 -17.08 -6.88
N ASN A 155 22.30 -17.77 -6.00
CA ASN A 155 23.07 -18.97 -6.34
C ASN A 155 22.21 -20.23 -6.59
N PHE A 156 20.88 -20.10 -6.66
CA PHE A 156 20.02 -21.21 -7.05
C PHE A 156 20.20 -21.54 -8.55
N PRO A 157 20.43 -22.80 -8.92
CA PRO A 157 20.51 -23.17 -10.32
C PRO A 157 19.18 -22.84 -10.99
N ALA A 158 19.22 -22.01 -12.04
CA ALA A 158 18.05 -21.70 -12.85
C ALA A 158 17.38 -23.03 -13.26
N PRO A 159 16.06 -23.23 -13.01
CA PRO A 159 15.39 -24.38 -13.57
C PRO A 159 15.54 -24.28 -15.08
N ARG A 160 16.13 -25.32 -15.68
CA ARG A 160 16.22 -25.44 -17.14
C ARG A 160 14.79 -25.31 -17.68
N ALA A 161 14.58 -24.34 -18.57
CA ALA A 161 13.36 -24.32 -19.36
C ALA A 161 13.21 -25.68 -20.06
N PRO A 162 11.98 -26.22 -20.17
CA PRO A 162 11.74 -27.45 -20.92
C PRO A 162 12.17 -27.31 -22.39
#